data_AF-A0A254N977-F1
#
_entry.id   AF-A0A254N977-F1
#
_cell.length_a   1.000
_cell.length_b   1.000
_cell.length_c   1.000
_cell.angle_alpha   90.00
_cell.angle_beta   90.00
_cell.angle_gamma   90.00
#
_symmetry.space_group_name_H-M   'P 1'
#
loop_
_entity.id
_entity.type
_entity.pdbx_description
1 polymer ?
#
loop_
_entity_poly.entity_id
_entity_poly.type
_entity_poly.pdbx_seq_one_letter_code
_entity_poly.pdbx_strand_id
1 'polypeptide(L)'
;MSTTTIRLEDDLKERIAEAAARAGKSAHAFIRDAIVESVTQAEFDAEMDRICEERWGEFLKTGEAVPWEEAKAYLEATVAGKKVKKPAPRKLF
;
A
#
# COMPACT_ATOMS: atom_id res chain seq x y z
N MET A 1 17.12 20.58 13.49
CA MET A 1 16.14 19.48 13.60
C MET A 1 15.66 19.42 15.05
N SER A 2 14.36 19.32 15.28
CA SER A 2 13.78 19.16 16.62
C SER A 2 13.80 17.70 17.04
N THR A 3 14.16 17.43 18.28
CA THR A 3 14.07 16.10 18.89
C THR A 3 12.70 15.93 19.53
N THR A 4 12.01 14.83 19.21
CA THR A 4 10.74 14.45 19.83
C THR A 4 11.00 13.32 20.82
N THR A 5 10.66 13.51 22.09
CA THR A 5 10.80 12.45 23.11
C THR A 5 9.54 11.59 23.11
N ILE A 6 9.70 10.30 22.81
CA ILE A 6 8.60 9.32 22.78
C ILE A 6 8.78 8.39 23.99
N ARG A 7 7.71 8.19 24.77
CA ARG A 7 7.72 7.21 25.86
C ARG A 7 7.46 5.82 25.30
N LEU A 8 8.29 4.88 25.69
CA LEU A 8 8.18 3.46 25.31
C LEU A 8 8.18 2.63 26.59
N GLU A 9 7.30 1.64 26.64
CA GLU A 9 7.33 0.60 27.68
C GLU A 9 8.65 -0.19 27.61
N ASP A 10 9.11 -0.70 28.75
CA ASP A 10 10.44 -1.32 28.82
C ASP A 10 10.55 -2.59 27.98
N ASP A 11 9.49 -3.42 27.91
CA ASP A 11 9.40 -4.57 27.00
C ASP A 11 9.61 -4.16 25.52
N LEU A 12 8.97 -3.06 25.12
CA LEU A 12 9.06 -2.60 23.74
C LEU A 12 10.46 -2.07 23.42
N LYS A 13 11.13 -1.40 24.37
CA LYS A 13 12.52 -0.95 24.19
C LYS A 13 13.46 -2.13 23.95
N GLU A 14 13.32 -3.21 24.72
CA GLU A 14 14.15 -4.40 24.58
C GLU A 14 13.95 -5.05 23.20
N ARG A 15 12.68 -5.25 22.80
CA ARG A 15 12.33 -5.79 21.48
C ARG A 15 12.84 -4.94 20.33
N ILE A 16 12.80 -3.61 20.45
CA ILE A 16 13.36 -2.69 19.46
C ILE A 16 14.88 -2.82 19.40
N ALA A 17 15.56 -2.90 20.55
CA ALA A 17 17.01 -3.03 20.60
C ALA A 17 17.48 -4.32 19.91
N GLU A 18 16.80 -5.44 20.18
CA GLU A 18 17.09 -6.71 19.50
C GLU A 18 16.80 -6.64 17.99
N ALA A 19 15.66 -6.06 17.59
CA ALA A 19 15.30 -5.93 16.18
C ALA A 19 16.30 -5.04 15.42
N ALA A 20 16.73 -3.94 16.04
CA ALA A 20 17.75 -3.06 15.51
C ALA A 20 19.10 -3.79 15.37
N ALA A 21 19.50 -4.58 16.38
CA ALA A 21 20.72 -5.39 16.32
C ALA A 21 20.67 -6.42 15.18
N ARG A 22 19.54 -7.13 15.01
CA ARG A 22 19.33 -8.06 13.88
C ARG A 22 19.41 -7.35 12.52
N ALA A 23 18.96 -6.11 12.45
CA ALA A 23 19.02 -5.29 11.24
C ALA A 23 20.37 -4.58 11.04
N GLY A 24 21.33 -4.71 11.98
CA GLY A 24 22.61 -3.99 11.94
C GLY A 24 22.49 -2.47 12.10
N LYS A 25 21.44 -1.99 12.77
CA LYS A 25 21.11 -0.56 12.96
C LYS A 25 21.16 -0.18 14.44
N SER A 26 21.30 1.12 14.73
CA SER A 26 21.02 1.64 16.08
C SER A 26 19.52 1.64 16.34
N ALA A 27 19.11 1.56 17.62
CA ALA A 27 17.69 1.64 18.00
C ALA A 27 17.02 2.92 17.48
N HIS A 28 17.74 4.05 17.50
CA HIS A 28 17.23 5.31 16.95
C HIS A 28 16.98 5.24 15.44
N ALA A 29 17.95 4.73 14.66
CA ALA A 29 17.79 4.58 13.22
C ALA A 29 16.64 3.61 12.88
N PHE A 30 16.54 2.51 13.62
CA PHE A 30 15.46 1.54 13.46
C PHE A 30 14.08 2.15 13.72
N ILE A 31 13.92 2.92 14.82
CA ILE A 31 12.65 3.61 15.13
C ILE A 31 12.31 4.63 14.04
N ARG A 32 13.29 5.40 13.57
CA ARG A 32 13.05 6.39 12.51
C ARG A 32 12.55 5.71 11.23
N ASP A 33 13.20 4.64 10.81
CA ASP A 33 12.81 3.90 9.60
C ASP A 33 11.40 3.32 9.75
N ALA A 34 11.07 2.76 10.92
CA ALA A 34 9.73 2.25 11.21
C ALA A 34 8.65 3.35 11.16
N ILE A 35 8.94 4.55 11.65
CA ILE A 35 8.01 5.69 11.56
C ILE A 35 7.82 6.11 10.09
N VAL A 36 8.91 6.20 9.32
CA VAL A 36 8.83 6.53 7.89
C VAL A 36 7.96 5.51 7.15
N GLU A 37 8.23 4.21 7.35
CA GLU A 37 7.45 3.13 6.76
C GLU A 37 5.98 3.20 7.15
N SER A 38 5.68 3.40 8.44
CA SER A 38 4.30 3.52 8.92
C SER A 38 3.57 4.72 8.34
N VAL A 39 4.23 5.87 8.18
CA VAL A 39 3.63 7.06 7.57
C VAL A 39 3.37 6.83 6.10
N THR A 40 4.35 6.31 5.35
CA THR A 40 4.19 6.00 3.93
C THR A 40 3.08 4.98 3.68
N GLN A 41 2.96 3.96 4.54
CA GLN A 41 1.87 2.99 4.45
C GLN A 41 0.51 3.64 4.70
N ALA A 42 0.39 4.48 5.74
CA ALA A 42 -0.86 5.18 6.04
C ALA A 42 -1.29 6.14 4.92
N GLU A 43 -0.33 6.84 4.31
CA GLU A 43 -0.58 7.71 3.14
C GLU A 43 -1.04 6.89 1.93
N PHE A 44 -0.41 5.75 1.67
CA PHE A 44 -0.80 4.84 0.60
C PHE A 44 -2.22 4.28 0.81
N ASP A 45 -2.52 3.81 2.02
CA ASP A 45 -3.83 3.26 2.38
C ASP A 45 -4.93 4.31 2.20
N ALA A 46 -4.71 5.54 2.68
CA ALA A 46 -5.67 6.63 2.53
C ALA A 46 -5.96 6.97 1.05
N GLU A 47 -4.92 6.96 0.19
CA GLU A 47 -5.11 7.21 -1.24
C GLU A 47 -5.80 6.03 -1.93
N MET A 48 -5.47 4.79 -1.55
CA MET A 48 -6.14 3.60 -2.05
C MET A 48 -7.62 3.59 -1.69
N ASP A 49 -7.96 3.90 -0.43
CA ASP A 49 -9.35 4.01 0.03
C ASP A 49 -10.11 5.06 -0.77
N ARG A 50 -9.51 6.24 -0.97
CA ARG A 50 -10.10 7.32 -1.78
C ARG A 50 -10.39 6.86 -3.22
N ILE A 51 -9.43 6.20 -3.87
CA ILE A 51 -9.60 5.69 -5.25
C ILE A 51 -10.67 4.59 -5.29
N CYS A 52 -10.70 3.70 -4.31
CA CYS A 52 -11.66 2.62 -4.20
C CYS A 52 -13.09 3.16 -4.03
N GLU A 53 -13.29 4.12 -3.13
CA GLU A 53 -14.58 4.77 -2.92
C GLU A 53 -15.06 5.50 -4.19
N GLU A 54 -14.17 6.23 -4.86
CA GLU A 54 -14.48 6.93 -6.12
C GLU A 54 -14.96 5.95 -7.19
N ARG A 55 -14.18 4.89 -7.45
CA ARG A 55 -14.52 3.86 -8.45
C ARG A 55 -15.75 3.06 -8.09
N TRP A 56 -15.95 2.76 -6.80
CA TRP A 56 -17.15 2.08 -6.33
C TRP A 56 -18.38 2.95 -6.55
N GLY A 57 -18.29 4.24 -6.24
CA GLY A 57 -19.35 5.22 -6.51
C GLY A 57 -19.69 5.35 -8.00
N GLU A 58 -18.69 5.32 -8.88
CA GLU A 58 -18.91 5.26 -10.34
C GLU A 58 -19.61 3.98 -10.76
N PHE A 59 -19.13 2.82 -10.30
CA PHE A 59 -19.74 1.53 -10.60
C PHE A 59 -21.20 1.46 -10.15
N LEU A 60 -21.52 1.97 -8.95
CA LEU A 60 -22.91 2.02 -8.46
C LEU A 60 -23.82 2.90 -9.35
N LYS A 61 -23.27 3.93 -10.01
CA LYS A 61 -24.03 4.82 -10.91
C LYS A 61 -24.19 4.24 -12.31
N THR A 62 -23.14 3.63 -12.86
CA THR A 62 -23.10 3.23 -14.28
C THR A 62 -23.39 1.75 -14.49
N GLY A 63 -23.08 0.91 -13.49
CA GLY A 63 -23.02 -0.55 -13.60
C GLY A 63 -21.85 -1.04 -14.45
N GLU A 64 -20.96 -0.14 -14.89
CA GLU A 64 -19.86 -0.46 -15.80
C GLU A 64 -18.61 -0.89 -15.05
N ALA A 65 -18.11 -2.07 -15.38
CA ALA A 65 -16.84 -2.57 -14.87
C ALA A 65 -16.14 -3.43 -15.92
N VAL A 66 -14.87 -3.71 -15.70
CA VAL A 66 -14.11 -4.68 -16.48
C VAL A 66 -14.24 -6.04 -15.80
N PRO A 67 -14.70 -7.10 -16.49
CA PRO A 67 -14.69 -8.45 -15.94
C PRO A 67 -13.28 -8.88 -15.51
N TRP A 68 -13.18 -9.55 -14.36
CA TRP A 68 -11.88 -9.95 -13.80
C TRP A 68 -11.03 -10.77 -14.76
N GLU A 69 -11.62 -11.72 -15.49
CA GLU A 69 -10.90 -12.55 -16.46
C GLU A 69 -10.26 -11.73 -17.58
N GLU A 70 -10.92 -10.67 -18.05
CA GLU A 70 -10.36 -9.77 -19.07
C GLU A 70 -9.24 -8.90 -18.51
N ALA A 71 -9.41 -8.39 -17.28
CA ALA A 71 -8.37 -7.63 -16.58
C ALA A 71 -7.13 -8.49 -16.33
N LYS A 72 -7.30 -9.73 -15.86
CA LYS A 72 -6.24 -10.70 -15.61
C LYS A 72 -5.48 -11.03 -16.89
N ALA A 73 -6.18 -11.39 -17.97
CA ALA A 73 -5.56 -11.70 -19.25
C ALA A 73 -4.73 -10.51 -19.80
N TYR A 74 -5.23 -9.29 -19.63
CA TYR A 74 -4.50 -8.07 -20.00
C TYR A 74 -3.22 -7.88 -19.17
N LEU A 75 -3.29 -8.06 -17.86
CA LEU A 75 -2.14 -7.93 -16.96
C LEU A 75 -1.07 -8.99 -17.26
N GLU A 76 -1.47 -10.26 -17.42
CA GLU A 76 -0.55 -11.36 -17.77
C GLU A 76 0.17 -11.10 -19.10
N ALA A 77 -0.56 -10.66 -20.12
CA ALA A 77 0.03 -10.32 -21.40
C ALA A 77 0.96 -9.10 -21.34
N THR A 78 0.62 -8.11 -20.50
CA THR A 78 1.46 -6.92 -20.28
C THR A 78 2.77 -7.29 -19.59
N VAL A 79 2.73 -8.12 -18.54
CA VAL A 79 3.93 -8.64 -17.86
C VAL A 79 4.79 -9.48 -18.82
N ALA A 80 4.16 -10.22 -19.74
CA ALA A 80 4.85 -10.95 -20.80
C ALA A 80 5.39 -10.07 -21.95
N GLY A 81 5.28 -8.74 -21.86
CA GLY A 81 5.76 -7.79 -22.88
C GLY A 81 4.94 -7.78 -24.17
N LYS A 82 3.77 -8.42 -24.20
CA LYS A 82 2.88 -8.45 -25.36
C LYS A 82 2.08 -7.16 -25.44
N LYS A 83 1.99 -6.57 -26.63
CA LYS A 83 1.09 -5.43 -26.87
C LYS A 83 -0.33 -5.93 -27.05
N VAL A 84 -1.10 -5.90 -25.97
CA VAL A 84 -2.54 -6.23 -25.96
C VAL A 84 -3.38 -4.97 -25.71
N LYS A 85 -4.60 -4.94 -26.25
CA LYS A 85 -5.54 -3.83 -26.03
C LYS A 85 -6.02 -3.87 -24.58
N LYS A 86 -6.05 -2.72 -23.92
CA LYS A 86 -6.64 -2.59 -22.58
C LYS A 86 -8.16 -2.88 -22.64
N PRO A 87 -8.69 -3.76 -21.77
CA PRO A 87 -10.13 -4.02 -21.73
C PRO A 87 -10.89 -2.76 -21.32
N ALA A 88 -12.05 -2.55 -21.94
CA ALA A 88 -12.90 -1.40 -21.69
C ALA A 88 -14.00 -1.77 -20.68
N PRO A 89 -14.38 -0.86 -19.77
CA PRO A 89 -15.55 -1.06 -18.90
C PRO A 89 -16.82 -1.27 -19.72
N ARG A 90 -17.69 -2.16 -19.24
CA ARG A 90 -19.01 -2.40 -19.82
C ARG A 90 -20.00 -2.76 -18.72
N LYS A 91 -21.29 -2.51 -18.97
CA LYS A 91 -22.34 -2.89 -18.00
C LYS A 91 -22.29 -4.38 -17.74
N LEU A 92 -22.18 -4.76 -16.46
CA LEU A 92 -22.22 -6.15 -16.04
C LEU A 92 -23.64 -6.64 -15.76
N PHE A 93 -24.56 -5.72 -15.52
CA PHE A 93 -25.97 -5.96 -15.21
C PHE A 93 -26.86 -4.98 -15.97
#